data_AF-A0AAT9LHS5-F1
#
_entry.id   AF-A0AAT9LHS5-F1
#
_cell.length_a   1.000
_cell.length_b   1.000
_cell.length_c   1.000
_cell.angle_alpha   90.00
_cell.angle_beta   90.00
_cell.angle_gamma   90.00
#
_symmetry.space_group_name_H-M   'P 1'
#
loop_
_entity.id
_entity.type
_entity.pdbx_description
1 polymer ?
#
loop_
_entity_poly.entity_id
_entity_poly.type
_entity_poly.pdbx_seq_one_letter_code
_entity_poly.pdbx_strand_id
1 'polypeptide(L)'
;MTDALSTVGNYASYQPANLTLAQIASEINAGRPVAVGITWFSGGSHVVVIAGVQGEGLLILDPANGQSFVEFGAFPATYFGGATLDGYAFTKS
;
A
#
# COMPACT_ATOMS: atom_id res chain seq x y z
N MET A 1 -12.09 13.68 -12.82
CA MET A 1 -12.42 12.62 -11.84
C MET A 1 -11.80 13.02 -10.51
N THR A 2 -12.57 13.06 -9.43
CA THR A 2 -12.03 13.13 -8.07
C THR A 2 -11.78 11.70 -7.61
N ASP A 3 -10.56 11.38 -7.18
CA ASP A 3 -10.27 10.08 -6.56
C ASP A 3 -10.96 9.95 -5.18
N ALA A 4 -11.06 8.71 -4.69
CA ALA A 4 -11.79 8.40 -3.46
C ALA A 4 -11.22 9.15 -2.25
N LEU A 5 -9.89 9.26 -2.14
CA LEU A 5 -9.24 9.95 -1.02
C LEU A 5 -9.49 11.46 -1.07
N SER A 6 -9.54 12.08 -2.25
CA SER A 6 -9.85 13.50 -2.44
C SER A 6 -11.29 13.80 -2.04
N THR A 7 -12.22 12.88 -2.33
CA THR A 7 -13.65 13.02 -1.99
C THR A 7 -13.87 13.12 -0.48
N VAL A 8 -13.07 12.40 0.31
CA VAL A 8 -13.13 12.44 1.78
C VAL A 8 -12.08 13.35 2.41
N GLY A 9 -11.39 14.17 1.61
CA GLY A 9 -10.38 15.11 2.10
C GLY A 9 -9.07 14.48 2.59
N ASN A 10 -8.89 13.16 2.45
CA ASN A 10 -7.75 12.40 2.96
C ASN A 10 -6.60 12.21 1.96
N TYR A 11 -6.72 12.69 0.72
CA TYR A 11 -5.62 12.61 -0.24
C TYR A 11 -4.49 13.56 0.13
N ALA A 12 -3.27 13.04 0.30
CA ALA A 12 -2.06 13.84 0.48
C ALA A 12 -1.25 13.95 -0.81
N SER A 13 -0.79 12.82 -1.36
CA SER A 13 -0.02 12.78 -2.60
C SER A 13 0.02 11.36 -3.20
N TYR A 14 0.49 11.25 -4.44
CA TYR A 14 0.78 9.99 -5.09
C TYR A 14 2.29 9.88 -5.38
N GLN A 15 2.87 8.71 -5.13
CA GLN A 15 4.27 8.42 -5.42
C GLN A 15 4.38 7.15 -6.28
N PRO A 16 5.07 7.20 -7.44
CA PRO A 16 5.37 6.01 -8.21
C PRO A 16 6.36 5.10 -7.47
N ALA A 17 6.50 3.86 -7.95
CA ALA A 17 7.02 2.63 -7.33
C ALA A 17 8.42 2.60 -6.65
N ASN A 18 8.92 3.69 -6.06
CA ASN A 18 10.25 3.77 -5.44
C ASN A 18 10.21 4.31 -4.00
N LEU A 19 9.44 3.68 -3.12
CA LEU A 19 9.52 3.97 -1.68
C LEU A 19 10.50 3.03 -0.99
N THR A 20 11.11 3.53 0.08
CA THR A 20 11.85 2.72 1.05
C THR A 20 10.94 2.31 2.21
N LEU A 21 11.28 1.21 2.89
CA LEU A 21 10.59 0.81 4.11
C LEU A 21 10.60 1.91 5.18
N ALA A 22 11.70 2.67 5.29
CA ALA A 22 11.81 3.78 6.23
C ALA A 22 10.80 4.91 5.96
N GLN A 23 10.52 5.22 4.69
CA GLN A 23 9.51 6.22 4.33
C GLN A 23 8.10 5.73 4.69
N ILE A 24 7.79 4.46 4.40
CA ILE A 24 6.50 3.86 4.78
C ILE A 24 6.36 3.85 6.30
N ALA A 25 7.40 3.42 7.03
CA ALA A 25 7.39 3.42 8.49
C ALA A 25 7.17 4.83 9.08
N SER A 26 7.73 5.87 8.46
CA SER A 26 7.50 7.26 8.88
C SER A 26 6.03 7.68 8.74
N GLU A 27 5.33 7.24 7.69
CA GLU A 27 3.90 7.52 7.52
C GLU A 27 3.06 6.78 8.57
N ILE A 28 3.34 5.48 8.75
CA ILE A 28 2.65 4.64 9.74
C ILE A 28 2.85 5.19 11.17
N ASN A 29 4.08 5.56 11.54
CA ASN A 29 4.38 6.12 12.86
C ASN A 29 3.68 7.47 13.10
N ALA A 30 3.36 8.19 12.04
CA ALA A 30 2.59 9.43 12.11
C ALA A 30 1.06 9.20 12.04
N GLY A 31 0.60 7.95 12.11
CA GLY A 31 -0.80 7.59 12.08
C GLY A 31 -1.45 7.69 10.70
N ARG A 32 -0.65 7.67 9.62
CA ARG A 32 -1.12 7.80 8.23
C ARG A 32 -0.91 6.49 7.46
N PRO A 33 -1.95 5.64 7.32
CA PRO A 33 -1.88 4.44 6.48
C PRO A 33 -1.58 4.78 5.02
N VAL A 34 -0.93 3.88 4.30
CA VAL A 34 -0.57 4.10 2.89
C VAL A 34 -1.40 3.18 2.01
N ALA A 35 -2.16 3.75 1.08
CA ALA A 35 -2.86 2.95 0.07
C ALA A 35 -1.88 2.57 -1.04
N VAL A 36 -1.98 1.34 -1.55
CA VAL A 36 -1.07 0.79 -2.55
C VAL A 36 -1.87 0.24 -3.71
N GLY A 37 -1.59 0.75 -4.91
CA GLY A 37 -2.10 0.17 -6.15
C GLY A 37 -1.19 -0.97 -6.59
N ILE A 38 -1.79 -2.12 -6.88
CA ILE A 38 -1.11 -3.27 -7.47
C ILE A 38 -1.92 -3.82 -8.64
N THR A 39 -1.24 -4.46 -9.58
CA THR A 39 -1.88 -5.20 -10.67
C THR A 39 -1.46 -6.66 -10.62
N TRP A 40 -2.42 -7.57 -10.45
CA TRP A 40 -2.15 -9.01 -10.30
C TRP A 40 -1.49 -9.57 -11.55
N PHE A 41 -0.60 -10.56 -11.39
CA PHE A 41 -0.02 -11.28 -12.53
C PHE A 41 -1.08 -12.07 -13.32
N SER A 42 -2.18 -12.49 -12.67
CA SER A 42 -3.35 -13.08 -13.32
C SER A 42 -4.22 -12.05 -14.07
N GLY A 43 -3.91 -10.76 -13.94
CA GLY A 43 -4.67 -9.64 -14.48
C GLY A 43 -5.63 -9.02 -13.47
N GLY A 44 -5.94 -7.74 -13.70
CA GLY A 44 -6.82 -6.93 -12.86
C GLY A 44 -6.06 -6.07 -11.85
N SER A 45 -6.51 -4.82 -11.69
CA SER A 45 -5.96 -3.87 -10.72
C SER A 45 -6.65 -4.00 -9.37
N HIS A 46 -5.90 -3.73 -8.31
CA HIS A 46 -6.34 -3.86 -6.93
C HIS A 46 -5.73 -2.78 -6.05
N VAL A 47 -6.39 -2.45 -4.94
CA VAL A 47 -5.87 -1.51 -3.95
C VAL A 47 -5.89 -2.16 -2.57
N VAL A 48 -4.74 -2.15 -1.91
CA VAL A 48 -4.55 -2.62 -0.53
C VAL A 48 -4.05 -1.48 0.35
N VAL A 49 -4.06 -1.66 1.67
CA VAL A 49 -3.57 -0.65 2.62
C VAL A 49 -2.44 -1.22 3.44
N ILE A 50 -1.30 -0.53 3.48
CA ILE A 50 -0.28 -0.73 4.50
C ILE A 50 -0.74 -0.01 5.75
N ALA A 51 -1.02 -0.78 6.81
CA ALA A 51 -1.51 -0.26 8.08
C ALA A 51 -0.48 -0.37 9.21
N GLY A 52 0.66 -1.02 8.96
CA GLY A 52 1.69 -1.26 9.96
C GLY A 52 3.02 -1.64 9.35
N VAL A 53 4.09 -1.40 10.10
CA VAL A 53 5.45 -1.88 9.81
C VAL A 53 6.01 -2.54 11.07
N GLN A 54 6.60 -3.72 10.94
CA GLN A 54 7.29 -4.43 12.03
C GLN A 54 8.57 -5.09 11.49
N GLY A 55 9.73 -4.61 11.92
CA GLY A 55 11.00 -5.04 11.33
C GLY A 55 11.00 -4.78 9.82
N GLU A 56 11.30 -5.80 9.02
CA GLU A 56 11.26 -5.75 7.55
C GLU A 56 9.88 -6.07 6.95
N GLY A 57 8.85 -6.25 7.78
CA GLY A 57 7.53 -6.67 7.33
C GLY A 57 6.49 -5.55 7.32
N LEU A 58 5.54 -5.68 6.40
CA LEU A 58 4.38 -4.84 6.21
C LEU A 58 3.13 -5.57 6.70
N LEU A 59 2.31 -4.88 7.49
CA LEU A 59 0.94 -5.29 7.76
C LEU A 59 0.03 -4.74 6.65
N ILE A 60 -0.54 -5.63 5.85
CA ILE A 60 -1.43 -5.30 4.72
C ILE A 60 -2.87 -5.63 5.08
N LEU A 61 -3.77 -4.67 4.87
CA LEU A 61 -5.22 -4.86 4.88
C LEU A 61 -5.70 -4.93 3.43
N ASP A 62 -6.15 -6.11 3.03
CA ASP A 62 -6.63 -6.39 1.67
C ASP A 62 -8.15 -6.65 1.70
N PRO A 63 -8.97 -5.92 0.93
CA PRO A 63 -10.42 -6.13 0.92
C PRO A 63 -10.87 -7.46 0.29
N ALA A 64 -10.01 -8.13 -0.48
CA ALA A 64 -10.27 -9.44 -1.08
C ALA A 64 -9.71 -10.59 -0.23
N ASN A 65 -8.51 -10.41 0.34
CA ASN A 65 -7.77 -11.50 1.02
C ASN A 65 -7.70 -11.36 2.55
N GLY A 66 -8.18 -10.25 3.12
CA GLY A 66 -8.12 -9.96 4.55
C GLY A 66 -6.77 -9.41 5.02
N GLN A 67 -6.51 -9.50 6.33
CA GLN A 67 -5.25 -9.04 6.90
C GLN A 67 -4.12 -10.03 6.63
N SER A 68 -2.94 -9.51 6.30
CA SER A 68 -1.75 -10.32 6.03
C SER A 68 -0.47 -9.61 6.43
N PHE A 69 0.60 -10.37 6.65
CA PHE A 69 1.93 -9.86 6.94
C PHE A 69 2.91 -10.35 5.87
N VAL A 70 3.66 -9.44 5.26
CA VAL A 70 4.54 -9.75 4.12
C VAL A 70 5.84 -8.96 4.23
N GLU A 71 6.97 -9.57 3.87
CA GLU A 71 8.25 -8.84 3.82
C GLU A 71 8.23 -7.74 2.76
N PHE A 72 8.75 -6.56 3.11
CA PHE A 72 8.80 -5.40 2.23
C PHE A 72 9.51 -5.72 0.91
N GLY A 73 10.64 -6.43 0.96
CA GLY A 73 11.41 -6.81 -0.24
C GLY A 73 10.73 -7.87 -1.12
N ALA A 74 9.72 -8.58 -0.60
CA ALA A 74 8.99 -9.60 -1.36
C ALA A 74 7.67 -9.07 -1.94
N PHE A 75 7.13 -8.00 -1.35
CA PHE A 75 5.89 -7.38 -1.78
C PHE A 75 6.09 -6.44 -2.99
N PRO A 76 5.20 -6.44 -4.00
CA PRO A 76 4.02 -7.31 -4.16
C PRO A 76 4.29 -8.57 -5.01
N ALA A 77 5.52 -8.82 -5.43
CA ALA A 77 5.87 -9.88 -6.38
C ALA A 77 5.48 -11.30 -5.92
N THR A 78 5.41 -11.56 -4.62
CA THR A 78 4.99 -12.86 -4.06
C THR A 78 3.62 -12.85 -3.40
N TYR A 79 2.94 -11.69 -3.37
CA TYR A 79 1.68 -11.52 -2.65
C TYR A 79 0.52 -12.22 -3.39
N PHE A 80 -0.12 -13.23 -2.78
CA PHE A 80 -1.26 -14.00 -3.33
C PHE A 80 -1.17 -14.36 -4.83
N GLY A 81 -0.06 -14.98 -5.25
CA GLY A 81 0.18 -15.33 -6.67
C GLY A 81 0.95 -14.26 -7.44
N GLY A 82 1.23 -13.13 -6.80
CA GLY A 82 2.13 -12.08 -7.26
C GLY A 82 1.42 -10.97 -8.03
N ALA A 83 1.98 -9.76 -7.91
CA ALA A 83 1.53 -8.57 -8.61
C ALA A 83 2.68 -7.63 -8.95
N THR A 84 2.43 -6.71 -9.88
CA THR A 84 3.24 -5.53 -10.11
C THR A 84 2.79 -4.39 -9.20
N LEU A 85 3.74 -3.54 -8.81
CA LEU A 85 3.46 -2.34 -8.03
C LEU A 85 3.14 -1.18 -8.98
N ASP A 86 1.97 -0.57 -8.81
CA ASP A 86 1.54 0.58 -9.63
C ASP A 86 1.95 1.90 -8.96
N GLY A 87 1.85 1.95 -7.63
CA GLY A 87 2.34 3.05 -6.81
C GLY A 87 1.61 3.19 -5.47
N TYR A 88 1.85 4.31 -4.81
CA TYR A 88 1.40 4.57 -3.45
C TYR A 88 0.61 5.88 -3.39
N ALA A 89 -0.54 5.85 -2.71
CA ALA A 89 -1.29 7.04 -2.35
C ALA A 89 -1.17 7.28 -0.84
N PHE A 90 -0.63 8.44 -0.49
CA PHE A 90 -0.39 8.86 0.88
C PHE A 90 -1.68 9.49 1.41
N THR A 91 -2.00 9.18 2.66
CA THR A 91 -3.20 9.70 3.33
C THR A 91 -2.85 10.86 4.26
N LYS A 92 -3.87 11.56 4.77
CA LYS A 92 -3.75 12.56 5.83
C LYS A 92 -4.19 11.98 7.17
N SER A 93 -3.72 12.62 8.25
CA SER A 93 -4.20 12.44 9.63
C SER A 93 -5.38 13.34 9.93
#